data_AF-A0A9D6N9R5-F1
#
_entry.id   AF-A0A9D6N9R5-F1
#
_cell.length_a   1.000
_cell.length_b   1.000
_cell.length_c   1.000
_cell.angle_alpha   90.00
_cell.angle_beta   90.00
_cell.angle_gamma   90.00
#
_symmetry.space_group_name_H-M   'P 1'
#
loop_
_entity.id
_entity.type
_entity.pdbx_description
1 polymer ?
#
loop_
_entity_poly.entity_id
_entity_poly.type
_entity_poly.pdbx_seq_one_letter_code
_entity_poly.pdbx_strand_id
1 'polypeptide(L)'
;MSETSRQALINPGGETPSPLCDELLRGARDVRDGRMPAADLERMVAGITGEVQRARRETMANIGEAGPQHAKQFESYIHALDKSFDDMEAALRAVAHYARSLGGEDFKRAEQLLIEAALSSQYAMDGYQRAELEQGPTPMPIVNLLIRFKDGFIAGSVETADFVQTVQGAVQMTGFALEELERAPDPQPAALQGLKEAYARQIENLKALERAIPEGGASIENAMQDVLASSERVRGAIATLNTAIMSQGPSRLERTNIFLNVARAYQDRMVPPHVLSNAIEELRRDIDAERKEVERAASMPNISVNVQEQLGPTYEAYELHAPALELFERFVAGEPTYEKACERLLEASELLADCRDAFDEIATTEGKVSCVRCGTPNDPGGRACVKCGAVLPQMPGMDAASTTMSYQETDGEVQMAGELVMTENLVRLFEAVNAVAEGQMEPEEFEEVLVWMDDLLATHLSDLAPAPTFRRGDDLTDEDLQQLQDLESELRRWREIMQEGGQEFRAALQLMQYFLEDDDKNHLLEGVRTVRDAAVKIQQSDKAIEDLARRLQAAAEKKE
;
A
#
# COMPACT_ATOMS: atom_id res chain seq x y z
N MET A 1 -9.27 -31.82 0.50
CA MET A 1 -10.52 -31.04 0.34
C MET A 1 -11.55 -31.56 1.33
N SER A 2 -12.28 -30.67 2.00
CA SER A 2 -13.43 -31.07 2.80
C SER A 2 -14.59 -31.47 1.88
N GLU A 3 -15.48 -32.31 2.39
CA GLU A 3 -16.71 -32.75 1.71
C GLU A 3 -17.61 -31.55 1.35
N THR A 4 -17.53 -30.48 2.15
CA THR A 4 -18.21 -29.19 1.95
C THR A 4 -17.74 -28.45 0.70
N SER A 5 -16.44 -28.47 0.38
CA SER A 5 -15.91 -27.86 -0.85
C SER A 5 -16.31 -28.62 -2.12
N ARG A 6 -16.62 -29.92 -2.00
CA ARG A 6 -17.15 -30.71 -3.13
C ARG A 6 -18.60 -30.35 -3.45
N GLN A 7 -19.43 -30.04 -2.45
CA GLN A 7 -20.85 -29.73 -2.65
C GLN A 7 -21.12 -28.37 -3.30
N ALA A 8 -20.24 -27.38 -3.08
CA ALA A 8 -20.42 -26.03 -3.64
C ALA A 8 -20.19 -25.93 -5.17
N LEU A 9 -19.54 -26.93 -5.77
CA LEU A 9 -19.18 -26.93 -7.20
C LEU A 9 -20.16 -27.70 -8.08
N ILE A 10 -21.14 -28.40 -7.49
CA ILE A 10 -22.06 -29.26 -8.24
C ILE A 10 -23.22 -28.41 -8.77
N ASN A 11 -23.52 -28.56 -10.06
CA ASN A 11 -24.68 -27.94 -10.69
C ASN A 11 -25.95 -28.24 -9.86
N PRO A 12 -26.79 -27.26 -9.47
CA PRO A 12 -27.97 -27.50 -8.64
C PRO A 12 -28.95 -28.48 -9.33
N GLY A 13 -28.79 -29.78 -9.04
CA GLY A 13 -29.54 -30.90 -9.62
C GLY A 13 -28.70 -31.93 -10.39
N GLY A 14 -27.40 -31.69 -10.58
CA GLY A 14 -26.44 -32.60 -11.22
C GLY A 14 -25.60 -33.41 -10.22
N GLU A 15 -24.83 -34.38 -10.71
CA GLU A 15 -23.83 -35.11 -9.89
C GLU A 15 -22.41 -34.61 -10.12
N THR A 16 -22.22 -33.86 -11.21
CA THR A 16 -20.97 -33.26 -11.62
C THR A 16 -21.17 -31.77 -11.89
N PRO A 17 -20.09 -30.97 -12.00
CA PRO A 17 -20.17 -29.60 -12.49
C PRO A 17 -20.48 -29.49 -13.99
N SER A 18 -20.44 -30.61 -14.74
CA SER A 18 -20.56 -30.62 -16.20
C SER A 18 -21.89 -31.24 -16.63
N PRO A 19 -22.82 -30.46 -17.22
CA PRO A 19 -24.07 -30.99 -17.75
C PRO A 19 -23.88 -32.14 -18.75
N LEU A 20 -22.81 -32.08 -19.53
CA LEU A 20 -22.44 -33.11 -20.50
C LEU A 20 -22.03 -34.42 -19.80
N CYS A 21 -21.28 -34.35 -18.71
CA CYS A 21 -20.95 -35.53 -17.91
C CYS A 21 -22.18 -36.11 -17.21
N ASP A 22 -23.08 -35.27 -16.71
CA ASP A 22 -24.35 -35.70 -16.13
C ASP A 22 -25.26 -36.40 -17.16
N GLU A 23 -25.28 -35.92 -18.41
CA GLU A 23 -26.00 -36.56 -19.51
C GLU A 23 -25.43 -37.95 -19.83
N LEU A 24 -24.09 -38.06 -19.91
CA LEU A 24 -23.41 -39.33 -20.13
C LEU A 24 -23.61 -40.33 -18.99
N LEU A 25 -23.55 -39.86 -17.73
CA LEU A 25 -23.85 -40.68 -16.54
C LEU A 25 -25.28 -41.21 -16.59
N ARG A 26 -26.24 -40.36 -16.97
CA ARG A 26 -27.64 -40.76 -17.15
C ARG A 26 -27.79 -41.80 -18.25
N GLY A 27 -27.18 -41.57 -19.42
CA GLY A 27 -27.19 -42.52 -20.53
C GLY A 27 -26.58 -43.88 -20.16
N ALA A 28 -25.45 -43.89 -19.45
CA ALA A 28 -24.82 -45.11 -18.95
C ALA A 28 -25.73 -45.89 -17.99
N ARG A 29 -26.43 -45.19 -17.09
CA ARG A 29 -27.40 -45.82 -16.18
C ARG A 29 -28.64 -46.33 -16.91
N ASP A 30 -29.12 -45.59 -17.90
CA ASP A 30 -30.26 -46.02 -18.69
C ASP A 30 -29.93 -47.28 -19.51
N VAL A 31 -28.71 -47.42 -20.02
CA VAL A 31 -28.24 -48.68 -20.63
C VAL A 31 -28.18 -49.80 -19.61
N ARG A 32 -27.62 -49.55 -18.42
CA ARG A 32 -27.55 -50.53 -17.32
C ARG A 32 -28.92 -51.06 -16.92
N ASP A 33 -29.90 -50.16 -16.86
CA ASP A 33 -31.26 -50.44 -16.42
C ASP A 33 -32.16 -50.94 -17.57
N GLY A 34 -31.61 -51.09 -18.80
CA GLY A 34 -32.34 -51.55 -19.98
C GLY A 34 -33.34 -50.53 -20.57
N ARG A 35 -33.23 -49.26 -20.18
CA ARG A 35 -34.05 -48.13 -20.64
C ARG A 35 -33.52 -47.48 -21.93
N MET A 36 -32.24 -47.68 -22.23
CA MET A 36 -31.58 -47.20 -23.45
C MET A 36 -30.82 -48.35 -24.15
N PRO A 37 -30.92 -48.51 -25.48
CA PRO A 37 -30.06 -49.42 -26.22
C PRO A 37 -28.58 -49.02 -26.13
N ALA A 38 -27.68 -49.99 -25.94
CA ALA A 38 -26.24 -49.73 -25.86
C ALA A 38 -25.66 -49.01 -27.09
N ALA A 39 -26.19 -49.32 -28.28
CA ALA A 39 -25.80 -48.67 -29.53
C ALA A 39 -26.15 -47.16 -29.56
N ASP A 40 -27.15 -46.73 -28.77
CA ASP A 40 -27.53 -45.31 -28.68
C ASP A 40 -26.53 -44.56 -27.81
N LEU A 41 -26.09 -45.16 -26.70
CA LEU A 41 -25.01 -44.62 -25.87
C LEU A 41 -23.68 -44.56 -26.65
N GLU A 42 -23.35 -45.58 -27.45
CA GLU A 42 -22.14 -45.53 -28.29
C GLU A 42 -22.20 -44.37 -29.31
N ARG A 43 -23.36 -44.14 -29.93
CA ARG A 43 -23.54 -43.01 -30.85
C ARG A 43 -23.43 -41.66 -30.14
N MET A 44 -24.00 -41.54 -28.95
CA MET A 44 -23.89 -40.34 -28.10
C MET A 44 -22.42 -40.05 -27.76
N VAL A 45 -21.68 -41.05 -27.28
CA VAL A 45 -20.25 -40.91 -26.95
C VAL A 45 -19.43 -40.55 -28.19
N ALA A 46 -19.71 -41.15 -29.34
CA ALA A 46 -19.00 -40.83 -30.59
C ALA A 46 -19.23 -39.37 -31.03
N GLY A 47 -20.46 -38.87 -30.91
CA GLY A 47 -20.79 -37.46 -31.17
C GLY A 47 -20.01 -36.51 -30.26
N ILE A 48 -20.12 -36.74 -28.95
CA ILE A 48 -19.44 -35.93 -27.93
C ILE A 48 -17.91 -35.98 -28.08
N THR A 49 -17.33 -37.14 -28.43
CA THR A 49 -15.88 -37.26 -28.66
C THR A 49 -15.43 -36.31 -29.79
N GLY A 50 -16.21 -36.21 -30.87
CA GLY A 50 -15.92 -35.30 -31.97
C GLY A 50 -16.00 -33.82 -31.56
N GLU A 51 -16.93 -33.48 -30.66
CA GLU A 51 -17.09 -32.14 -30.11
C GLU A 51 -15.93 -31.77 -29.17
N VAL A 52 -15.56 -32.66 -28.24
CA VAL A 52 -14.43 -32.45 -27.30
C VAL A 52 -13.12 -32.26 -28.06
N GLN A 53 -12.86 -33.07 -29.09
CA GLN A 53 -11.66 -32.92 -29.92
C GLN A 53 -11.64 -31.61 -30.71
N ARG A 54 -12.81 -31.12 -31.14
CA ARG A 54 -12.93 -29.84 -31.82
C ARG A 54 -12.66 -28.70 -30.85
N ALA A 55 -13.32 -28.71 -29.68
CA ALA A 55 -13.11 -27.74 -28.62
C ALA A 55 -11.64 -27.67 -28.20
N ARG A 56 -10.96 -28.82 -27.99
CA ARG A 56 -9.51 -28.86 -27.69
C ARG A 56 -8.69 -28.13 -28.75
N ARG A 57 -8.92 -28.41 -30.04
CA ARG A 57 -8.18 -27.77 -31.13
C ARG A 57 -8.43 -26.27 -31.20
N GLU A 58 -9.68 -25.84 -31.05
CA GLU A 58 -10.06 -24.42 -31.06
C GLU A 58 -9.44 -23.69 -29.86
N THR A 59 -9.56 -24.23 -28.65
CA THR A 59 -8.95 -23.64 -27.45
C THR A 59 -7.43 -23.53 -27.59
N MET A 60 -6.75 -24.59 -28.02
CA MET A 60 -5.29 -24.57 -28.18
C MET A 60 -4.84 -23.65 -29.33
N ALA A 61 -5.63 -23.52 -30.40
CA ALA A 61 -5.36 -22.56 -31.47
C ALA A 61 -5.49 -21.12 -30.96
N ASN A 62 -6.56 -20.79 -30.22
CA ASN A 62 -6.78 -19.47 -29.64
C ASN A 62 -5.65 -19.09 -28.67
N ILE A 63 -5.20 -20.03 -27.84
CA ILE A 63 -4.03 -19.85 -26.96
C ILE A 63 -2.76 -19.59 -27.78
N GLY A 64 -2.60 -20.29 -28.91
CA GLY A 64 -1.48 -20.09 -29.83
C GLY A 64 -1.49 -18.73 -30.53
N GLU A 65 -2.67 -18.21 -30.87
CA GLU A 65 -2.84 -16.89 -31.50
C GLU A 65 -2.46 -15.74 -30.56
N ALA A 66 -2.58 -15.93 -29.25
CA ALA A 66 -2.08 -14.97 -28.24
C ALA A 66 -0.53 -14.86 -28.21
N GLY A 67 0.17 -15.78 -28.88
CA GLY A 67 1.61 -15.71 -29.12
C GLY A 67 2.49 -16.47 -28.13
N PRO A 68 3.80 -16.61 -28.43
CA PRO A 68 4.70 -17.48 -27.67
C PRO A 68 4.98 -16.98 -26.24
N GLN A 69 4.89 -15.67 -26.01
CA GLN A 69 5.05 -15.10 -24.67
C GLN A 69 3.90 -15.50 -23.75
N HIS A 70 2.66 -15.42 -24.25
CA HIS A 70 1.46 -15.90 -23.55
C HIS A 70 1.59 -17.39 -23.22
N ALA A 71 1.93 -18.21 -24.22
CA ALA A 71 2.12 -19.65 -24.03
C ALA A 71 3.16 -20.00 -22.94
N LYS A 72 4.28 -19.28 -22.92
CA LYS A 72 5.32 -19.46 -21.89
C LYS A 72 4.85 -19.00 -20.51
N GLN A 73 4.12 -17.89 -20.46
CA GLN A 73 3.68 -17.30 -19.21
C GLN A 73 2.61 -18.13 -18.51
N PHE A 74 1.75 -18.82 -19.27
CA PHE A 74 0.68 -19.66 -18.76
C PHE A 74 0.94 -21.17 -18.92
N GLU A 75 2.19 -21.57 -19.14
CA GLU A 75 2.57 -22.96 -19.49
C GLU A 75 1.93 -24.01 -18.58
N SER A 76 1.97 -23.80 -17.26
CA SER A 76 1.40 -24.74 -16.28
C SER A 76 -0.12 -24.86 -16.38
N TYR A 77 -0.83 -23.75 -16.62
CA TYR A 77 -2.29 -23.71 -16.75
C TYR A 77 -2.74 -24.27 -18.10
N ILE A 78 -2.03 -23.95 -19.19
CA ILE A 78 -2.26 -24.50 -20.53
C ILE A 78 -2.06 -26.02 -20.49
N HIS A 79 -1.00 -26.51 -19.83
CA HIS A 79 -0.77 -27.94 -19.65
C HIS A 79 -1.89 -28.61 -18.85
N ALA A 80 -2.37 -27.99 -17.77
CA ALA A 80 -3.49 -28.50 -16.99
C ALA A 80 -4.79 -28.58 -17.82
N LEU A 81 -5.05 -27.57 -18.65
CA LEU A 81 -6.21 -27.51 -19.55
C LEU A 81 -6.12 -28.56 -20.67
N ASP A 82 -4.95 -28.74 -21.27
CA ASP A 82 -4.73 -29.78 -22.28
C ASP A 82 -4.92 -31.19 -21.68
N LYS A 83 -4.38 -31.40 -20.47
CA LYS A 83 -4.58 -32.63 -19.70
C LYS A 83 -6.05 -32.88 -19.36
N SER A 84 -6.84 -31.86 -19.04
CA SER A 84 -8.26 -32.07 -18.74
C SER A 84 -9.05 -32.55 -19.96
N PHE A 85 -8.64 -32.16 -21.18
CA PHE A 85 -9.18 -32.76 -22.41
C PHE A 85 -8.81 -34.23 -22.56
N ASP A 86 -7.57 -34.61 -22.24
CA ASP A 86 -7.13 -36.02 -22.23
C ASP A 86 -7.93 -36.87 -21.22
N ASP A 87 -8.18 -36.32 -20.02
CA ASP A 87 -9.00 -36.95 -18.98
C ASP A 87 -10.44 -37.17 -19.49
N MET A 88 -11.03 -36.17 -20.15
CA MET A 88 -12.36 -36.27 -20.76
C MET A 88 -12.41 -37.33 -21.87
N GLU A 89 -11.42 -37.37 -22.76
CA GLU A 89 -11.33 -38.42 -23.78
C GLU A 89 -11.18 -39.83 -23.18
N ALA A 90 -10.43 -39.96 -22.09
CA ALA A 90 -10.30 -41.22 -21.37
C ALA A 90 -11.64 -41.66 -20.74
N ALA A 91 -12.40 -40.73 -20.16
CA ALA A 91 -13.73 -40.99 -19.65
C ALA A 91 -14.69 -41.44 -20.76
N LEU A 92 -14.71 -40.74 -21.90
CA LEU A 92 -15.51 -41.12 -23.07
C LEU A 92 -15.16 -42.51 -23.60
N ARG A 93 -13.86 -42.85 -23.69
CA ARG A 93 -13.40 -44.20 -24.05
C ARG A 93 -13.91 -45.27 -23.08
N ALA A 94 -13.95 -44.97 -21.78
CA ALA A 94 -14.47 -45.88 -20.76
C ALA A 94 -15.99 -46.09 -20.89
N VAL A 95 -16.77 -45.03 -21.15
CA VAL A 95 -18.22 -45.14 -21.41
C VAL A 95 -18.49 -45.97 -22.66
N ALA A 96 -17.77 -45.74 -23.75
CA ALA A 96 -17.89 -46.54 -24.97
C ALA A 96 -17.51 -48.01 -24.74
N HIS A 97 -16.49 -48.28 -23.91
CA HIS A 97 -16.12 -49.65 -23.55
C HIS A 97 -17.25 -50.33 -22.76
N TYR A 98 -17.80 -49.65 -21.76
CA TYR A 98 -18.94 -50.13 -20.99
C TYR A 98 -20.15 -50.44 -21.88
N ALA A 99 -20.47 -49.57 -22.85
CA ALA A 99 -21.57 -49.82 -23.79
C ALA A 99 -21.41 -51.14 -24.57
N ARG A 100 -20.18 -51.58 -24.86
CA ARG A 100 -19.91 -52.86 -25.53
C ARG A 100 -19.90 -54.06 -24.61
N SER A 101 -19.34 -53.92 -23.41
CA SER A 101 -19.17 -55.04 -22.49
C SER A 101 -20.41 -55.32 -21.64
N LEU A 102 -21.16 -54.26 -21.33
CA LEU A 102 -22.26 -54.24 -20.35
C LEU A 102 -21.85 -54.75 -18.96
N GLY A 103 -20.54 -54.72 -18.66
CA GLY A 103 -19.98 -55.18 -17.39
C GLY A 103 -20.20 -54.17 -16.26
N GLY A 104 -20.59 -54.65 -15.07
CA GLY A 104 -20.81 -53.79 -13.91
C GLY A 104 -19.55 -53.06 -13.41
N GLU A 105 -18.38 -53.67 -13.55
CA GLU A 105 -17.10 -53.02 -13.20
C GLU A 105 -16.71 -51.95 -14.23
N ASP A 106 -17.02 -52.18 -15.51
CA ASP A 106 -16.78 -51.18 -16.57
C ASP A 106 -17.70 -49.96 -16.39
N PHE A 107 -18.95 -50.18 -15.95
CA PHE A 107 -19.87 -49.10 -15.57
C PHE A 107 -19.29 -48.22 -14.45
N LYS A 108 -18.86 -48.83 -13.33
CA LYS A 108 -18.28 -48.08 -12.19
C LYS A 108 -17.04 -47.29 -12.60
N ARG A 109 -16.20 -47.90 -13.44
CA ARG A 109 -15.00 -47.24 -13.95
C ARG A 109 -15.35 -46.04 -14.84
N ALA A 110 -16.34 -46.19 -15.73
CA ALA A 110 -16.81 -45.09 -16.57
C ALA A 110 -17.42 -43.96 -15.74
N GLU A 111 -18.22 -44.29 -14.73
CA GLU A 111 -18.82 -43.34 -13.78
C GLU A 111 -17.74 -42.56 -13.02
N GLN A 112 -16.75 -43.24 -12.45
CA GLN A 112 -15.65 -42.60 -11.75
C GLN A 112 -14.87 -41.64 -12.66
N LEU A 113 -14.49 -42.09 -13.86
CA LEU A 113 -13.71 -41.28 -14.79
C LEU A 113 -14.49 -40.07 -15.30
N LEU A 114 -15.82 -40.16 -15.48
CA LEU A 114 -16.65 -39.01 -15.85
C LEU A 114 -16.66 -37.94 -14.76
N ILE A 115 -16.80 -38.35 -13.49
CA ILE A 115 -16.77 -37.42 -12.36
C ILE A 115 -15.39 -36.75 -12.23
N GLU A 116 -14.32 -37.54 -12.34
CA GLU A 116 -12.95 -37.03 -12.30
C GLU A 116 -12.65 -36.07 -13.46
N ALA A 117 -13.07 -36.41 -14.68
CA ALA A 117 -12.89 -35.56 -15.86
C ALA A 117 -13.70 -34.26 -15.77
N ALA A 118 -14.92 -34.31 -15.22
CA ALA A 118 -15.76 -33.12 -15.03
C ALA A 118 -15.08 -32.12 -14.06
N LEU A 119 -14.59 -32.62 -12.93
CA LEU A 119 -13.87 -31.80 -11.94
C LEU A 119 -12.54 -31.29 -12.52
N SER A 120 -11.76 -32.15 -13.18
CA SER A 120 -10.49 -31.78 -13.83
C SER A 120 -10.69 -30.64 -14.83
N SER A 121 -11.71 -30.75 -15.69
CA SER A 121 -12.04 -29.72 -16.69
C SER A 121 -12.45 -28.39 -16.05
N GLN A 122 -13.30 -28.42 -15.02
CA GLN A 122 -13.72 -27.20 -14.32
C GLN A 122 -12.52 -26.51 -13.68
N TYR A 123 -11.71 -27.23 -12.90
CA TYR A 123 -10.55 -26.64 -12.22
C TYR A 123 -9.50 -26.12 -13.20
N ALA A 124 -9.25 -26.83 -14.29
CA ALA A 124 -8.27 -26.40 -15.29
C ALA A 124 -8.75 -25.14 -16.02
N MET A 125 -10.04 -25.07 -16.39
CA MET A 125 -10.63 -23.90 -17.04
C MET A 125 -10.65 -22.71 -16.09
N ASP A 126 -11.15 -22.86 -14.86
CA ASP A 126 -11.21 -21.80 -13.86
C ASP A 126 -9.79 -21.30 -13.52
N GLY A 127 -8.83 -22.22 -13.38
CA GLY A 127 -7.44 -21.87 -13.10
C GLY A 127 -6.80 -21.08 -14.23
N TYR A 128 -6.98 -21.52 -15.48
CA TYR A 128 -6.49 -20.80 -16.65
C TYR A 128 -7.14 -19.42 -16.78
N GLN A 129 -8.47 -19.35 -16.73
CA GLN A 129 -9.22 -18.08 -16.84
C GLN A 129 -8.82 -17.10 -15.73
N ARG A 130 -8.72 -17.56 -14.49
CA ARG A 130 -8.31 -16.72 -13.37
C ARG A 130 -6.89 -16.19 -13.57
N ALA A 131 -5.94 -17.04 -13.92
CA ALA A 131 -4.57 -16.61 -14.18
C ALA A 131 -4.53 -15.60 -15.34
N GLU A 132 -5.31 -15.85 -16.39
CA GLU A 132 -5.42 -14.94 -17.52
C GLU A 132 -5.96 -13.58 -17.05
N LEU A 133 -7.04 -13.55 -16.28
CA LEU A 133 -7.65 -12.33 -15.78
C LEU A 133 -6.80 -11.59 -14.74
N GLU A 134 -5.97 -12.29 -13.98
CA GLU A 134 -4.97 -11.67 -13.10
C GLU A 134 -3.91 -10.90 -13.90
N GLN A 135 -3.73 -11.22 -15.19
CA GLN A 135 -2.86 -10.48 -16.10
C GLN A 135 -3.66 -9.46 -16.91
N GLY A 136 -3.79 -8.28 -16.33
CA GLY A 136 -4.30 -7.11 -17.03
C GLY A 136 -3.74 -5.83 -16.44
N PRO A 137 -4.19 -4.67 -16.93
CA PRO A 137 -3.70 -3.38 -16.49
C PRO A 137 -4.11 -3.04 -15.05
N THR A 138 -4.98 -3.84 -14.44
CA THR A 138 -5.45 -3.67 -13.06
C THR A 138 -5.16 -4.92 -12.22
N PRO A 139 -5.06 -4.79 -10.89
CA PRO A 139 -4.98 -5.95 -10.00
C PRO A 139 -6.34 -6.67 -9.81
N MET A 140 -7.40 -6.26 -10.52
CA MET A 140 -8.76 -6.75 -10.30
C MET A 140 -9.24 -7.60 -11.49
N PRO A 141 -9.33 -8.93 -11.34
CA PRO A 141 -9.65 -9.85 -12.44
C PRO A 141 -10.94 -9.52 -13.19
N ILE A 142 -12.00 -9.14 -12.47
CA ILE A 142 -13.29 -8.79 -13.08
C ILE A 142 -13.18 -7.52 -13.95
N VAL A 143 -12.34 -6.56 -13.56
CA VAL A 143 -12.14 -5.33 -14.32
C VAL A 143 -11.33 -5.64 -15.58
N ASN A 144 -10.30 -6.48 -15.48
CA ASN A 144 -9.54 -6.93 -16.65
C ASN A 144 -10.40 -7.70 -17.65
N LEU A 145 -11.37 -8.50 -17.18
CA LEU A 145 -12.37 -9.14 -18.03
C LEU A 145 -13.19 -8.10 -18.79
N LEU A 146 -13.69 -7.07 -18.10
CA LEU A 146 -14.48 -6.00 -18.71
C LEU A 146 -13.66 -5.20 -19.75
N ILE A 147 -12.37 -4.96 -19.50
CA ILE A 147 -11.47 -4.33 -20.48
C ILE A 147 -11.36 -5.18 -21.74
N ARG A 148 -11.15 -6.50 -21.60
CA ARG A 148 -11.08 -7.40 -22.76
C ARG A 148 -12.38 -7.43 -23.56
N PHE A 149 -13.51 -7.48 -22.88
CA PHE A 149 -14.81 -7.45 -23.53
C PHE A 149 -15.06 -6.10 -24.22
N LYS A 150 -14.65 -4.98 -23.62
CA LYS A 150 -14.65 -3.66 -24.26
C LYS A 150 -13.82 -3.68 -25.55
N ASP A 151 -12.57 -4.13 -25.47
CA ASP A 151 -11.66 -4.10 -26.61
C ASP A 151 -12.15 -5.03 -27.74
N GLY A 152 -12.65 -6.21 -27.40
CA GLY A 152 -13.27 -7.13 -28.35
C GLY A 152 -14.55 -6.58 -28.97
N PHE A 153 -15.38 -5.87 -28.19
CA PHE A 153 -16.58 -5.23 -28.70
C PHE A 153 -16.24 -4.11 -29.69
N ILE A 154 -15.24 -3.26 -29.38
CA ILE A 154 -14.74 -2.20 -30.27
C ILE A 154 -14.14 -2.80 -31.54
N ALA A 155 -13.46 -3.94 -31.44
CA ALA A 155 -12.90 -4.67 -32.58
C ALA A 155 -13.95 -5.47 -33.39
N GLY A 156 -15.20 -5.57 -32.90
CA GLY A 156 -16.27 -6.35 -33.52
C GLY A 156 -16.16 -7.86 -33.34
N SER A 157 -15.31 -8.33 -32.42
CA SER A 157 -15.17 -9.76 -32.09
C SER A 157 -16.06 -10.23 -30.94
N VAL A 158 -16.70 -9.30 -30.21
CA VAL A 158 -17.66 -9.58 -29.13
C VAL A 158 -19.01 -8.98 -29.49
N GLU A 159 -20.08 -9.77 -29.38
CA GLU A 159 -21.43 -9.29 -29.63
C GLU A 159 -21.95 -8.41 -28.48
N THR A 160 -22.86 -7.48 -28.79
CA THR A 160 -23.51 -6.62 -27.78
C THR A 160 -24.12 -7.42 -26.63
N ALA A 161 -24.78 -8.55 -26.95
CA ALA A 161 -25.45 -9.38 -25.96
C ALA A 161 -24.46 -9.99 -24.96
N ASP A 162 -23.33 -10.49 -25.45
CA ASP A 162 -22.29 -11.08 -24.61
C ASP A 162 -21.67 -10.04 -23.69
N PHE A 163 -21.36 -8.84 -24.21
CA PHE A 163 -20.81 -7.78 -23.38
C PHE A 163 -21.79 -7.32 -22.29
N VAL A 164 -23.06 -7.10 -22.64
CA VAL A 164 -24.11 -6.76 -21.67
C VAL A 164 -24.22 -7.85 -20.59
N GLN A 165 -24.23 -9.12 -20.97
CA GLN A 165 -24.31 -10.24 -20.03
C GLN A 165 -23.10 -10.27 -19.07
N THR A 166 -21.89 -10.01 -19.56
CA THR A 166 -20.69 -9.93 -18.71
C THR A 166 -20.77 -8.77 -17.72
N VAL A 167 -21.24 -7.58 -18.14
CA VAL A 167 -21.43 -6.44 -17.23
C VAL A 167 -22.49 -6.76 -16.17
N GLN A 168 -23.61 -7.38 -16.55
CA GLN A 168 -24.65 -7.81 -15.62
C GLN A 168 -24.13 -8.83 -14.60
N GLY A 169 -23.27 -9.77 -15.03
CA GLY A 169 -22.59 -10.71 -14.13
C GLY A 169 -21.72 -9.98 -13.10
N ALA A 170 -20.94 -8.97 -13.53
CA ALA A 170 -20.15 -8.14 -12.63
C ALA A 170 -21.04 -7.35 -11.65
N VAL A 171 -22.18 -6.81 -12.09
CA VAL A 171 -23.17 -6.13 -11.24
C VAL A 171 -23.69 -7.08 -10.16
N GLN A 172 -24.09 -8.30 -10.54
CA GLN A 172 -24.61 -9.30 -9.61
C GLN A 172 -23.57 -9.72 -8.57
N MET A 173 -22.35 -10.04 -8.99
CA MET A 173 -21.25 -10.38 -8.09
C MET A 173 -20.96 -9.26 -7.08
N THR A 174 -20.90 -8.02 -7.56
CA THR A 174 -20.67 -6.83 -6.71
C THR A 174 -21.85 -6.61 -5.74
N GLY A 175 -23.08 -6.87 -6.20
CA GLY A 175 -24.29 -6.83 -5.38
C GLY A 175 -24.29 -7.86 -4.26
N PHE A 176 -23.90 -9.11 -4.56
CA PHE A 176 -23.78 -10.14 -3.53
C PHE A 176 -22.75 -9.79 -2.47
N ALA A 177 -21.58 -9.26 -2.86
CA ALA A 177 -20.57 -8.80 -1.92
C ALA A 177 -21.11 -7.70 -1.00
N LEU A 178 -21.88 -6.74 -1.55
CA LEU A 178 -22.54 -5.70 -0.75
C LEU A 178 -23.57 -6.28 0.23
N GLU A 179 -24.43 -7.19 -0.21
CA GLU A 179 -25.40 -7.86 0.67
C GLU A 179 -24.75 -8.63 1.82
N GLU A 180 -23.60 -9.27 1.58
CA GLU A 180 -22.84 -9.95 2.63
C GLU A 180 -22.33 -8.97 3.69
N LEU A 181 -21.82 -7.80 3.27
CA LEU A 181 -21.39 -6.75 4.18
C LEU A 181 -22.54 -6.13 4.97
N GLU A 182 -23.73 -6.01 4.35
CA GLU A 182 -24.94 -5.53 5.03
C GLU A 182 -25.42 -6.49 6.13
N ARG A 183 -25.15 -7.79 5.97
CA ARG A 183 -25.50 -8.83 6.96
C ARG A 183 -24.45 -9.01 8.06
N ALA A 184 -23.35 -8.27 8.04
CA ALA A 184 -22.32 -8.37 9.07
C ALA A 184 -22.90 -8.06 10.47
N PRO A 185 -22.51 -8.79 11.53
CA PRO A 185 -23.01 -8.54 12.88
C PRO A 185 -22.43 -7.25 13.48
N ASP A 186 -23.19 -6.61 14.37
CA ASP A 186 -22.72 -5.47 15.17
C ASP A 186 -21.87 -5.90 16.38
N PRO A 187 -20.96 -5.04 16.88
CA PRO A 187 -20.63 -3.70 16.36
C PRO A 187 -19.68 -3.74 15.16
N GLN A 188 -19.91 -2.86 14.19
CA GLN A 188 -19.11 -2.74 12.97
C GLN A 188 -18.10 -1.58 13.06
N PRO A 189 -16.87 -1.73 12.52
CA PRO A 189 -15.93 -0.62 12.40
C PRO A 189 -16.47 0.43 11.40
N ALA A 190 -16.20 1.71 11.64
CA ALA A 190 -16.64 2.81 10.76
C ALA A 190 -16.18 2.62 9.30
N ALA A 191 -15.01 2.00 9.09
CA ALA A 191 -14.47 1.66 7.77
C ALA A 191 -15.38 0.74 6.93
N LEU A 192 -16.25 -0.07 7.57
CA LEU A 192 -17.17 -0.95 6.85
C LEU A 192 -18.24 -0.15 6.08
N GLN A 193 -18.66 1.00 6.62
CA GLN A 193 -19.58 1.88 5.91
C GLN A 193 -18.95 2.46 4.63
N GLY A 194 -17.68 2.86 4.70
CA GLY A 194 -16.93 3.32 3.51
C GLY A 194 -16.83 2.24 2.43
N LEU A 195 -16.64 0.97 2.82
CA LEU A 195 -16.63 -0.13 1.86
C LEU A 195 -18.00 -0.40 1.23
N LYS A 196 -19.08 -0.34 2.01
CA LYS A 196 -20.45 -0.45 1.49
C LYS A 196 -20.74 0.62 0.45
N GLU A 197 -20.36 1.87 0.73
CA GLU A 197 -20.51 2.99 -0.21
C GLU A 197 -19.68 2.82 -1.48
N ALA A 198 -18.45 2.31 -1.36
CA ALA A 198 -17.60 2.02 -2.50
C ALA A 198 -18.23 0.95 -3.42
N TYR A 199 -18.77 -0.13 -2.85
CA TYR A 199 -19.47 -1.17 -3.61
C TYR A 199 -20.76 -0.65 -4.25
N ALA A 200 -21.57 0.13 -3.53
CA ALA A 200 -22.79 0.72 -4.08
C ALA A 200 -22.47 1.60 -5.31
N ARG A 201 -21.42 2.43 -5.21
CA ARG A 201 -20.95 3.26 -6.33
C ARG A 201 -20.41 2.43 -7.49
N GLN A 202 -19.67 1.35 -7.21
CA GLN A 202 -19.21 0.41 -8.23
C GLN A 202 -20.39 -0.19 -9.01
N ILE A 203 -21.47 -0.58 -8.32
CA ILE A 203 -22.69 -1.11 -8.95
C ILE A 203 -23.34 -0.07 -9.86
N GLU A 204 -23.41 1.20 -9.43
CA GLU A 204 -23.93 2.29 -10.25
C GLU A 204 -23.10 2.52 -11.52
N ASN A 205 -21.77 2.51 -11.40
CA ASN A 205 -20.85 2.68 -12.52
C ASN A 205 -20.92 1.49 -13.51
N LEU A 206 -21.03 0.26 -13.01
CA LEU A 206 -21.25 -0.92 -13.86
C LEU A 206 -22.60 -0.85 -14.62
N LYS A 207 -23.67 -0.39 -13.97
CA LYS A 207 -24.96 -0.15 -14.64
C LYS A 207 -24.89 1.00 -15.64
N ALA A 208 -24.05 2.01 -15.42
CA ALA A 208 -23.80 3.06 -16.39
C ALA A 208 -23.05 2.51 -17.61
N LEU A 209 -22.05 1.65 -17.40
CA LEU A 209 -21.37 0.93 -18.47
C LEU A 209 -22.34 0.10 -19.30
N GLU A 210 -23.24 -0.66 -18.67
CA GLU A 210 -24.27 -1.44 -19.37
C GLU A 210 -25.11 -0.57 -20.32
N ARG A 211 -25.53 0.62 -19.86
CA ARG A 211 -26.29 1.59 -20.68
C ARG A 211 -25.47 2.23 -21.80
N ALA A 212 -24.16 2.35 -21.62
CA ALA A 212 -23.25 2.94 -22.60
C ALA A 212 -22.93 1.99 -23.77
N ILE A 213 -23.03 0.67 -23.58
CA ILE A 213 -22.76 -0.33 -24.63
C ILE A 213 -23.51 -0.05 -25.95
N PRO A 214 -24.85 0.18 -25.98
CA PRO A 214 -25.57 0.48 -27.22
C PRO A 214 -25.22 1.84 -27.84
N GLU A 215 -24.60 2.75 -27.09
CA GLU A 215 -24.21 4.08 -27.59
C GLU A 215 -22.86 4.07 -28.32
N GLY A 216 -22.05 3.02 -28.13
CA GLY A 216 -20.80 2.77 -28.84
C GLY A 216 -19.54 3.24 -28.12
N GLY A 217 -18.40 3.17 -28.83
CA GLY A 217 -17.06 3.18 -28.23
C GLY A 217 -16.74 4.36 -27.31
N ALA A 218 -17.14 5.59 -27.65
CA ALA A 218 -16.83 6.77 -26.83
C ALA A 218 -17.57 6.76 -25.47
N SER A 219 -18.86 6.41 -25.47
CA SER A 219 -19.64 6.28 -24.23
C SER A 219 -19.10 5.14 -23.37
N ILE A 220 -18.73 4.01 -23.98
CA ILE A 220 -18.14 2.86 -23.29
C ILE A 220 -16.82 3.23 -22.62
N GLU A 221 -15.94 3.97 -23.30
CA GLU A 221 -14.64 4.36 -22.75
C GLU A 221 -14.81 5.23 -21.50
N ASN A 222 -15.69 6.23 -21.55
CA ASN A 222 -15.98 7.09 -20.42
C ASN A 222 -16.55 6.29 -19.23
N ALA A 223 -17.54 5.44 -19.48
CA ALA A 223 -18.12 4.60 -18.43
C ALA A 223 -17.11 3.60 -17.85
N MET A 224 -16.16 3.12 -18.67
CA MET A 224 -15.11 2.22 -18.21
C MET A 224 -14.09 2.92 -17.31
N GLN A 225 -13.78 4.20 -17.57
CA GLN A 225 -12.94 5.01 -16.67
C GLN A 225 -13.61 5.16 -15.29
N ASP A 226 -14.92 5.37 -15.25
CA ASP A 226 -15.67 5.43 -14.00
C ASP A 226 -15.64 4.10 -13.25
N VAL A 227 -15.80 2.97 -13.96
CA VAL A 227 -15.66 1.62 -13.39
C VAL A 227 -14.26 1.41 -12.82
N LEU A 228 -13.20 1.81 -13.52
CA LEU A 228 -11.82 1.71 -13.04
C LEU A 228 -11.63 2.52 -11.75
N ALA A 229 -12.07 3.78 -11.75
CA ALA A 229 -11.95 4.65 -10.59
C ALA A 229 -12.72 4.13 -9.37
N SER A 230 -13.95 3.63 -9.54
CA SER A 230 -14.71 3.05 -8.43
C SER A 230 -14.13 1.72 -7.96
N SER A 231 -13.51 0.94 -8.84
CA SER A 231 -12.88 -0.34 -8.46
C SER A 231 -11.65 -0.11 -7.58
N GLU A 232 -10.85 0.92 -7.90
CA GLU A 232 -9.74 1.35 -7.03
C GLU A 232 -10.23 1.87 -5.67
N ARG A 233 -11.37 2.58 -5.63
CA ARG A 233 -12.00 2.97 -4.35
C ARG A 233 -12.43 1.76 -3.53
N VAL A 234 -13.02 0.73 -4.14
CA VAL A 234 -13.36 -0.53 -3.46
C VAL A 234 -12.10 -1.17 -2.88
N ARG A 235 -11.01 -1.27 -3.66
CA ARG A 235 -9.74 -1.82 -3.18
C ARG A 235 -9.18 -1.04 -1.99
N GLY A 236 -9.16 0.29 -2.08
CA GLY A 236 -8.74 1.17 -0.98
C GLY A 236 -9.60 0.98 0.28
N ALA A 237 -10.92 0.92 0.13
CA ALA A 237 -11.83 0.72 1.25
C ALA A 237 -11.69 -0.67 1.89
N ILE A 238 -11.40 -1.73 1.11
CA ILE A 238 -11.06 -3.06 1.64
C ILE A 238 -9.79 -2.96 2.47
N ALA A 239 -8.75 -2.28 1.98
CA ALA A 239 -7.51 -2.09 2.74
C ALA A 239 -7.76 -1.34 4.05
N THR A 240 -8.51 -0.24 4.03
CA THR A 240 -8.89 0.52 5.23
C THR A 240 -9.69 -0.33 6.22
N LEU A 241 -10.65 -1.12 5.75
CA LEU A 241 -11.42 -2.02 6.60
C LEU A 241 -10.53 -3.10 7.22
N ASN A 242 -9.66 -3.72 6.43
CA ASN A 242 -8.71 -4.71 6.93
C ASN A 242 -7.80 -4.11 7.99
N THR A 243 -7.25 -2.91 7.78
CA THR A 243 -6.46 -2.21 8.80
C THR A 243 -7.29 -1.95 10.07
N ALA A 244 -8.52 -1.47 9.94
CA ALA A 244 -9.39 -1.20 11.09
C ALA A 244 -9.83 -2.45 11.87
N ILE A 245 -9.94 -3.61 11.20
CA ILE A 245 -10.18 -4.90 11.86
C ILE A 245 -8.90 -5.39 12.53
N MET A 246 -7.78 -5.32 11.82
CA MET A 246 -6.48 -5.82 12.29
C MET A 246 -5.90 -4.95 13.41
N SER A 247 -6.22 -3.66 13.49
CA SER A 247 -5.78 -2.77 14.57
C SER A 247 -6.57 -2.96 15.86
N GLN A 248 -7.68 -3.70 15.84
CA GLN A 248 -8.41 -4.07 17.06
C GLN A 248 -7.69 -5.21 17.77
N GLY A 249 -7.51 -5.05 19.08
CA GLY A 249 -6.86 -6.07 19.88
C GLY A 249 -6.63 -5.61 21.33
N PRO A 250 -5.87 -6.42 22.09
CA PRO A 250 -5.64 -6.19 23.50
C PRO A 250 -4.64 -5.08 23.82
N SER A 251 -3.87 -4.58 22.86
CA SER A 251 -2.92 -3.48 23.07
C SER A 251 -3.52 -2.11 22.75
N ARG A 252 -3.04 -1.07 23.42
CA ARG A 252 -3.29 0.34 23.03
C ARG A 252 -2.51 0.76 21.79
N LEU A 253 -1.47 0.03 21.40
CA LEU A 253 -0.71 0.29 20.17
C LEU A 253 -1.33 -0.49 19.00
N GLU A 254 -1.89 0.24 18.03
CA GLU A 254 -2.57 -0.34 16.85
C GLU A 254 -1.67 -1.31 16.07
N ARG A 255 -0.40 -0.94 15.84
CA ARG A 255 0.58 -1.78 15.14
C ARG A 255 0.81 -3.13 15.84
N THR A 256 0.78 -3.15 17.17
CA THR A 256 0.93 -4.38 17.96
C THR A 256 -0.27 -5.28 17.73
N ASN A 257 -1.48 -4.72 17.71
CA ASN A 257 -2.68 -5.49 17.42
C ASN A 257 -2.66 -6.07 15.99
N ILE A 258 -2.20 -5.29 15.00
CA ILE A 258 -2.04 -5.78 13.62
C ILE A 258 -1.11 -7.00 13.61
N PHE A 259 0.07 -6.87 14.22
CA PHE A 259 1.02 -7.97 14.31
C PHE A 259 0.44 -9.20 15.03
N LEU A 260 -0.23 -9.02 16.17
CA LEU A 260 -0.85 -10.10 16.94
C LEU A 260 -1.94 -10.83 16.13
N ASN A 261 -2.72 -10.10 15.34
CA ASN A 261 -3.73 -10.69 14.47
C ASN A 261 -3.09 -11.48 13.31
N VAL A 262 -1.97 -11.03 12.76
CA VAL A 262 -1.18 -11.82 11.79
C VAL A 262 -0.62 -13.10 12.43
N ALA A 263 -0.07 -13.00 13.64
CA ALA A 263 0.46 -14.14 14.38
C ALA A 263 -0.63 -15.18 14.70
N ARG A 264 -1.84 -14.73 15.06
CA ARG A 264 -3.01 -15.58 15.25
C ARG A 264 -3.44 -16.25 13.95
N ALA A 265 -3.51 -15.51 12.84
CA ALA A 265 -3.85 -16.09 11.54
C ALA A 265 -2.83 -17.18 11.12
N TYR A 266 -1.55 -17.01 11.46
CA TYR A 266 -0.54 -18.04 11.25
C TYR A 266 -0.77 -19.28 12.15
N GLN A 267 -1.08 -19.07 13.44
CA GLN A 267 -1.44 -20.15 14.37
C GLN A 267 -2.63 -20.97 13.86
N ASP A 268 -3.63 -20.30 13.30
CA ASP A 268 -4.83 -20.91 12.71
C ASP A 268 -4.58 -21.48 11.29
N ARG A 269 -3.34 -21.43 10.79
CA ARG A 269 -2.90 -21.90 9.46
C ARG A 269 -3.59 -21.20 8.29
N MET A 270 -4.06 -19.98 8.49
CA MET A 270 -4.68 -19.16 7.46
C MET A 270 -3.64 -18.44 6.59
N VAL A 271 -2.46 -18.16 7.14
CA VAL A 271 -1.33 -17.57 6.40
C VAL A 271 -0.09 -18.46 6.48
N PRO A 272 0.76 -18.47 5.43
CA PRO A 272 1.99 -19.27 5.41
C PRO A 272 3.10 -18.66 6.31
N PRO A 273 4.13 -19.45 6.69
CA PRO A 273 5.19 -19.01 7.61
C PRO A 273 5.89 -17.71 7.22
N HIS A 274 6.15 -17.50 5.92
CA HIS A 274 6.86 -16.31 5.44
C HIS A 274 6.08 -15.00 5.68
N VAL A 275 4.75 -15.04 5.78
CA VAL A 275 3.94 -13.85 6.08
C VAL A 275 4.20 -13.39 7.51
N LEU A 276 4.23 -14.32 8.48
CA LEU A 276 4.56 -13.97 9.85
C LEU A 276 6.04 -13.56 9.99
N SER A 277 6.97 -14.22 9.29
CA SER A 277 8.38 -13.80 9.26
C SER A 277 8.55 -12.37 8.76
N ASN A 278 7.87 -12.00 7.67
CA ASN A 278 7.92 -10.64 7.16
C ASN A 278 7.34 -9.63 8.16
N ALA A 279 6.22 -9.97 8.80
CA ALA A 279 5.62 -9.12 9.83
C ALA A 279 6.54 -8.92 11.06
N ILE A 280 7.34 -9.95 11.43
CA ILE A 280 8.35 -9.83 12.50
C ILE A 280 9.42 -8.81 12.10
N GLU A 281 9.96 -8.91 10.89
CA GLU A 281 11.00 -8.00 10.40
C GLU A 281 10.47 -6.57 10.17
N GLU A 282 9.21 -6.42 9.77
CA GLU A 282 8.55 -5.12 9.64
C GLU A 282 8.38 -4.46 11.00
N LEU A 283 7.76 -5.16 11.98
CA LEU A 283 7.61 -4.62 13.32
C LEU A 283 8.96 -4.31 13.99
N ARG A 284 9.99 -5.14 13.78
CA ARG A 284 11.36 -4.86 14.23
C ARG A 284 11.90 -3.55 13.64
N ARG A 285 11.80 -3.39 12.33
CA ARG A 285 12.28 -2.19 11.64
C ARG A 285 11.56 -0.94 12.12
N ASP A 286 10.25 -1.02 12.34
CA ASP A 286 9.44 0.10 12.81
C ASP A 286 9.84 0.52 14.23
N ILE A 287 10.00 -0.44 15.14
CA ILE A 287 10.46 -0.21 16.51
C ILE A 287 11.86 0.41 16.53
N ASP A 288 12.78 -0.11 15.72
CA ASP A 288 14.13 0.44 15.60
C ASP A 288 14.14 1.85 15.00
N ALA A 289 13.26 2.12 14.04
CA ALA A 289 13.11 3.45 13.43
C ALA A 289 12.59 4.47 14.44
N GLU A 290 11.50 4.16 15.14
CA GLU A 290 10.90 5.04 16.15
C GLU A 290 11.86 5.29 17.32
N ARG A 291 12.58 4.24 17.77
CA ARG A 291 13.64 4.40 18.78
C ARG A 291 14.69 5.41 18.33
N LYS A 292 15.18 5.34 17.09
CA LYS A 292 16.17 6.29 16.55
C LYS A 292 15.61 7.70 16.46
N GLU A 293 14.32 7.86 16.21
CA GLU A 293 13.67 9.17 16.23
C GLU A 293 13.64 9.75 17.64
N VAL A 294 13.31 8.94 18.65
CA VAL A 294 13.39 9.34 20.07
C VAL A 294 14.83 9.71 20.45
N GLU A 295 15.84 8.91 20.06
CA GLU A 295 17.26 9.20 20.32
C GLU A 295 17.71 10.50 19.66
N ARG A 296 17.23 10.77 18.44
CA ARG A 296 17.49 12.03 17.73
C ARG A 296 16.85 13.21 18.46
N ALA A 297 15.60 13.08 18.88
CA ALA A 297 14.89 14.11 19.63
C ALA A 297 15.54 14.38 20.99
N ALA A 298 15.98 13.33 21.68
CA ALA A 298 16.72 13.41 22.93
C ALA A 298 18.09 14.09 22.81
N SER A 299 18.67 14.11 21.61
CA SER A 299 19.97 14.75 21.34
C SER A 299 19.86 16.26 21.12
N MET A 300 18.64 16.81 21.07
CA MET A 300 18.44 18.25 20.92
C MET A 300 18.92 19.01 22.17
N PRO A 301 19.58 20.18 22.02
CA PRO A 301 19.94 21.02 23.16
C PRO A 301 18.67 21.56 23.84
N ASN A 302 18.70 21.68 25.17
CA ASN A 302 17.61 22.22 26.00
C ASN A 302 16.34 21.36 26.11
N ILE A 303 16.42 20.03 26.02
CA ILE A 303 15.31 19.18 26.47
C ILE A 303 15.00 19.43 27.96
N SER A 304 13.73 19.35 28.33
CA SER A 304 13.33 19.56 29.72
C SER A 304 13.73 18.41 30.62
N VAL A 305 13.80 18.69 31.92
CA VAL A 305 14.08 17.66 32.93
C VAL A 305 13.04 16.55 32.88
N ASN A 306 11.76 16.88 32.66
CA ASN A 306 10.68 15.89 32.57
C ASN A 306 10.85 14.99 31.35
N VAL A 307 11.18 15.56 30.18
CA VAL A 307 11.50 14.78 28.97
C VAL A 307 12.71 13.88 29.26
N GLN A 308 13.77 14.43 29.88
CA GLN A 308 14.98 13.67 30.20
C GLN A 308 14.73 12.50 31.15
N GLU A 309 13.87 12.68 32.16
CA GLU A 309 13.44 11.60 33.07
C GLU A 309 12.61 10.53 32.34
N GLN A 310 11.78 10.91 31.37
CA GLN A 310 10.92 10.00 30.63
C GLN A 310 11.65 9.16 29.57
N LEU A 311 12.82 9.61 29.09
CA LEU A 311 13.61 8.87 28.11
C LEU A 311 14.09 7.50 28.62
N GLY A 312 14.44 7.38 29.90
CA GLY A 312 14.92 6.12 30.50
C GLY A 312 13.89 4.98 30.36
N PRO A 313 12.68 5.14 30.92
CA PRO A 313 11.59 4.17 30.75
C PRO A 313 11.26 3.86 29.28
N THR A 314 11.34 4.87 28.40
CA THR A 314 11.06 4.70 26.97
C THR A 314 12.08 3.77 26.31
N TYR A 315 13.37 3.93 26.60
CA TYR A 315 14.41 3.03 26.08
C TYR A 315 14.24 1.59 26.61
N GLU A 316 13.92 1.43 27.90
CA GLU A 316 13.61 0.12 28.47
C GLU A 316 12.42 -0.54 27.74
N ALA A 317 11.37 0.22 27.43
CA ALA A 317 10.21 -0.29 26.69
C ALA A 317 10.59 -0.78 25.28
N TYR A 318 11.42 -0.04 24.55
CA TYR A 318 11.92 -0.49 23.24
C TYR A 318 12.76 -1.78 23.35
N GLU A 319 13.64 -1.87 24.35
CA GLU A 319 14.50 -3.05 24.54
C GLU A 319 13.71 -4.34 24.83
N LEU A 320 12.53 -4.24 25.46
CA LEU A 320 11.67 -5.40 25.73
C LEU A 320 11.03 -6.00 24.48
N HIS A 321 10.96 -5.28 23.36
CA HIS A 321 10.37 -5.80 22.13
C HIS A 321 11.26 -6.85 21.44
N ALA A 322 12.59 -6.68 21.47
CA ALA A 322 13.53 -7.62 20.85
C ALA A 322 13.36 -9.08 21.34
N PRO A 323 13.40 -9.38 22.65
CA PRO A 323 13.21 -10.76 23.13
C PRO A 323 11.78 -11.29 22.89
N ALA A 324 10.78 -10.42 22.76
CA ALA A 324 9.42 -10.84 22.38
C ALA A 324 9.37 -11.30 20.91
N LEU A 325 10.01 -10.57 20.00
CA LEU A 325 10.09 -10.92 18.58
C LEU A 325 10.92 -12.20 18.35
N GLU A 326 12.00 -12.42 19.10
CA GLU A 326 12.75 -13.69 19.06
C GLU A 326 11.89 -14.92 19.42
N LEU A 327 10.92 -14.77 20.34
CA LEU A 327 9.98 -15.85 20.66
C LEU A 327 9.02 -16.15 19.50
N PHE A 328 8.65 -15.14 18.71
CA PHE A 328 7.88 -15.33 17.48
C PHE A 328 8.69 -16.01 16.38
N GLU A 329 9.98 -15.71 16.23
CA GLU A 329 10.86 -16.43 15.29
C GLU A 329 10.96 -17.92 15.64
N ARG A 330 11.11 -18.25 16.93
CA ARG A 330 11.08 -19.63 17.42
C ARG A 330 9.73 -20.30 17.16
N PHE A 331 8.63 -19.54 17.28
CA PHE A 331 7.31 -20.03 16.96
C PHE A 331 7.16 -20.38 15.46
N VAL A 332 7.68 -19.52 14.57
CA VAL A 332 7.75 -19.81 13.14
C VAL A 332 8.58 -21.07 12.86
N ALA A 333 9.67 -21.29 13.61
CA ALA A 333 10.49 -22.49 13.54
C ALA A 333 9.82 -23.77 14.11
N GLY A 334 8.59 -23.65 14.64
CA GLY A 334 7.78 -24.77 15.14
C GLY A 334 7.87 -25.00 16.66
N GLU A 335 8.51 -24.11 17.41
CA GLU A 335 8.51 -24.19 18.87
C GLU A 335 7.17 -23.71 19.46
N PRO A 336 6.68 -24.29 20.57
CA PRO A 336 5.42 -23.90 21.18
C PRO A 336 5.58 -22.62 22.03
N THR A 337 6.05 -21.53 21.44
CA THR A 337 6.36 -20.25 22.12
C THR A 337 5.30 -19.17 21.95
N TYR A 338 4.26 -19.41 21.16
CA TYR A 338 3.24 -18.41 20.79
C TYR A 338 2.63 -17.65 21.97
N GLU A 339 2.06 -18.34 22.97
CA GLU A 339 1.36 -17.67 24.09
C GLU A 339 2.31 -16.75 24.87
N LYS A 340 3.53 -17.22 25.13
CA LYS A 340 4.58 -16.45 25.80
C LYS A 340 5.08 -15.28 24.95
N ALA A 341 5.16 -15.47 23.63
CA ALA A 341 5.54 -14.41 22.70
C ALA A 341 4.51 -13.27 22.70
N CYS A 342 3.22 -13.62 22.65
CA CYS A 342 2.12 -12.67 22.75
C CYS A 342 2.12 -11.92 24.09
N GLU A 343 2.28 -12.63 25.22
CA GLU A 343 2.36 -12.03 26.55
C GLU A 343 3.49 -11.00 26.64
N ARG A 344 4.69 -11.36 26.17
CA ARG A 344 5.87 -10.47 26.21
C ARG A 344 5.74 -9.27 25.30
N LEU A 345 5.20 -9.46 24.11
CA LEU A 345 4.98 -8.34 23.19
C LEU A 345 3.93 -7.37 23.73
N LEU A 346 2.87 -7.89 24.36
CA LEU A 346 1.86 -7.06 25.02
C LEU A 346 2.43 -6.28 26.20
N GLU A 347 3.21 -6.92 27.06
CA GLU A 347 3.91 -6.25 28.17
C GLU A 347 4.79 -5.10 27.66
N ALA A 348 5.60 -5.35 26.64
CA ALA A 348 6.47 -4.34 26.04
C ALA A 348 5.67 -3.19 25.37
N SER A 349 4.60 -3.53 24.66
CA SER A 349 3.76 -2.56 23.95
C SER A 349 2.95 -1.67 24.91
N GLU A 350 2.46 -2.22 26.03
CA GLU A 350 1.74 -1.44 27.04
C GLU A 350 2.68 -0.50 27.79
N LEU A 351 3.91 -0.92 28.09
CA LEU A 351 4.90 -0.04 28.69
C LEU A 351 5.27 1.12 27.74
N LEU A 352 5.37 0.83 26.44
CA LEU A 352 5.63 1.87 25.44
C LEU A 352 4.43 2.81 25.27
N ALA A 353 3.19 2.30 25.35
CA ALA A 353 1.99 3.11 25.36
C ALA A 353 1.93 4.02 26.61
N ASP A 354 2.30 3.52 27.80
CA ASP A 354 2.42 4.34 29.01
C ASP A 354 3.45 5.45 28.84
N CYS A 355 4.58 5.16 28.17
CA CYS A 355 5.59 6.17 27.88
C CYS A 355 5.08 7.26 26.93
N ARG A 356 4.28 6.87 25.93
CA ARG A 356 3.64 7.82 25.01
C ARG A 356 2.65 8.73 25.76
N ASP A 357 1.79 8.17 26.59
CA ASP A 357 0.83 8.94 27.39
C ASP A 357 1.55 9.94 28.32
N ALA A 358 2.70 9.53 28.89
CA ALA A 358 3.54 10.42 29.70
C ALA A 358 4.15 11.56 28.86
N PHE A 359 4.63 11.29 27.64
CA PHE A 359 5.09 12.37 26.74
C PHE A 359 3.96 13.33 26.35
N ASP A 360 2.76 12.82 26.09
CA ASP A 360 1.59 13.65 25.82
C ASP A 360 1.21 14.53 27.04
N GLU A 361 1.33 14.00 28.26
CA GLU A 361 1.15 14.77 29.49
C GLU A 361 2.24 15.85 29.66
N ILE A 362 3.50 15.52 29.38
CA ILE A 362 4.60 16.49 29.40
C ILE A 362 4.35 17.59 28.37
N ALA A 363 4.04 17.25 27.13
CA ALA A 363 3.75 18.20 26.06
C ALA A 363 2.56 19.12 26.39
N THR A 364 1.56 18.62 27.12
CA THR A 364 0.41 19.43 27.53
C THR A 364 0.66 20.31 28.74
N THR A 365 1.68 20.04 29.57
CA THR A 365 1.95 20.76 30.82
C THR A 365 3.20 21.64 30.78
N GLU A 366 4.19 21.28 29.98
CA GLU A 366 5.46 21.97 29.89
C GLU A 366 5.32 23.36 29.26
N GLY A 367 6.02 24.35 29.82
CA GLY A 367 5.92 25.74 29.38
C GLY A 367 4.62 26.46 29.77
N LYS A 368 3.63 25.76 30.36
CA LYS A 368 2.33 26.33 30.72
C LYS A 368 2.28 26.81 32.18
N VAL A 369 1.49 27.85 32.41
CA VAL A 369 1.22 28.42 33.73
C VAL A 369 -0.07 27.84 34.31
N SER A 370 0.08 27.10 35.41
CA SER A 370 -1.06 26.50 36.13
C SER A 370 -1.89 27.55 36.88
N CYS A 371 -3.20 27.53 36.66
CA CYS A 371 -4.12 28.43 37.35
C CYS A 371 -4.19 28.12 38.85
N VAL A 372 -3.90 29.10 39.70
CA VAL A 372 -3.95 28.96 41.18
C VAL A 372 -5.33 28.62 41.73
N ARG A 373 -6.40 28.84 40.95
CA ARG A 373 -7.78 28.61 41.39
C ARG A 373 -8.33 27.25 40.98
N CYS A 374 -8.06 26.80 39.75
CA CYS A 374 -8.66 25.57 39.21
C CYS A 374 -7.65 24.55 38.68
N GLY A 375 -6.35 24.84 38.76
CA GLY A 375 -5.27 23.95 38.33
C GLY A 375 -5.12 23.77 36.82
N THR A 376 -5.95 24.42 35.99
CA THR A 376 -5.86 24.29 34.53
C THR A 376 -4.56 24.90 34.02
N PRO A 377 -3.79 24.20 33.16
CA PRO A 377 -2.61 24.76 32.52
C PRO A 377 -3.02 25.77 31.43
N ASN A 378 -2.32 26.89 31.33
CA ASN A 378 -2.61 27.97 30.37
C ASN A 378 -1.33 28.44 29.72
N ASP A 379 -1.43 29.02 28.53
CA ASP A 379 -0.27 29.59 27.86
C ASP A 379 0.38 30.70 28.71
N PRO A 380 1.72 30.78 28.73
CA PRO A 380 2.44 31.75 29.56
C PRO A 380 2.13 33.21 29.19
N GLY A 381 1.68 33.49 27.96
CA GLY A 381 1.19 34.82 27.55
C GLY A 381 -0.21 35.18 28.06
N GLY A 382 -0.97 34.23 28.60
CA GLY A 382 -2.33 34.45 29.09
C GLY A 382 -2.37 35.23 30.40
N ARG A 383 -3.21 36.29 30.47
CA ARG A 383 -3.43 37.04 31.72
C ARG A 383 -4.50 36.42 32.63
N ALA A 384 -5.36 35.58 32.08
CA ALA A 384 -6.47 34.95 32.79
C ALA A 384 -6.61 33.48 32.37
N CYS A 385 -7.09 32.65 33.30
CA CYS A 385 -7.30 31.23 33.05
C CYS A 385 -8.42 30.99 32.03
N VAL A 386 -8.15 30.18 31.00
CA VAL A 386 -9.12 29.84 29.94
C VAL A 386 -10.37 29.14 30.46
N LYS A 387 -10.25 28.42 31.60
CA LYS A 387 -11.36 27.65 32.18
C LYS A 387 -12.18 28.44 33.19
N CYS A 388 -11.55 29.20 34.09
CA CYS A 388 -12.24 29.82 35.23
C CYS A 388 -12.12 31.35 35.32
N GLY A 389 -11.38 31.98 34.41
CA GLY A 389 -11.20 33.43 34.35
C GLY A 389 -10.36 34.03 35.49
N ALA A 390 -9.77 33.22 36.37
CA ALA A 390 -8.90 33.73 37.43
C ALA A 390 -7.60 34.31 36.84
N VAL A 391 -7.11 35.41 37.42
CA VAL A 391 -5.86 36.06 36.99
C VAL A 391 -4.69 35.11 37.22
N LEU A 392 -3.86 34.92 36.19
CA LEU A 392 -2.71 34.02 36.24
C LEU A 392 -1.49 34.74 36.85
N PRO A 393 -0.62 34.04 37.60
CA PRO A 393 0.62 34.61 38.11
C PRO A 393 1.50 35.07 36.93
N GLN A 394 1.76 36.37 36.84
CA GLN A 394 2.68 36.93 35.87
C GLN A 394 4.09 36.81 36.45
N MET A 395 4.98 36.05 35.82
CA MET A 395 6.39 36.03 36.23
C MET A 395 7.07 37.30 35.70
N PRO A 396 7.57 38.19 36.58
CA PRO A 396 8.23 39.42 36.16
C PRO A 396 9.54 39.06 35.43
N GLY A 397 9.64 39.41 34.15
CA GLY A 397 10.82 39.16 33.30
C GLY A 397 10.58 38.35 32.03
N MET A 398 9.36 37.87 31.79
CA MET A 398 9.04 37.01 30.62
C MET A 398 8.65 37.78 29.34
N ASP A 399 8.55 39.12 29.40
CA ASP A 399 8.13 39.96 28.26
C ASP A 399 9.19 40.10 27.15
N ALA A 400 10.36 39.46 27.23
CA ALA A 400 11.48 39.71 26.32
C ALA A 400 12.08 38.49 25.60
N ALA A 401 11.57 37.26 25.77
CA ALA A 401 12.25 36.07 25.21
C ALA A 401 11.34 34.91 24.78
N SER A 402 10.12 35.16 24.30
CA SER A 402 9.21 34.11 23.82
C SER A 402 8.63 34.45 22.45
N THR A 403 9.48 34.55 21.44
CA THR A 403 9.10 34.31 20.04
C THR A 403 9.33 32.83 19.71
N THR A 404 8.55 31.95 20.33
CA THR A 404 8.40 30.55 19.89
C THR A 404 7.08 30.45 19.15
N MET A 405 7.17 30.43 17.82
CA MET A 405 6.05 30.16 16.92
C MET A 405 5.46 28.78 17.26
N SER A 406 4.19 28.73 17.69
CA SER A 406 3.47 27.47 17.89
C SER A 406 3.01 26.93 16.54
N TYR A 407 3.68 25.90 16.01
CA TYR A 407 3.22 25.16 14.84
C TYR A 407 2.43 23.92 15.28
N GLN A 408 1.21 23.77 14.77
CA GLN A 408 0.49 22.49 14.76
C GLN A 408 0.99 21.68 13.56
N GLU A 409 1.74 20.61 13.82
CA GLU A 409 2.15 19.65 12.81
C GLU A 409 1.00 18.68 12.53
N THR A 410 0.58 18.60 11.28
CA THR A 410 -0.25 17.50 10.76
C THR A 410 0.47 16.91 9.55
N ASP A 411 0.56 15.58 9.56
CA ASP A 411 1.01 14.66 8.50
C ASP A 411 2.48 14.76 8.06
N GLY A 412 3.30 13.92 8.70
CA GLY A 412 3.68 12.63 8.10
C GLY A 412 4.44 12.66 6.78
N GLU A 413 5.63 13.27 6.76
CA GLU A 413 6.71 12.86 5.85
C GLU A 413 8.07 13.22 6.46
N VAL A 414 9.02 12.29 6.38
CA VAL A 414 10.35 12.41 6.97
C VAL A 414 11.13 13.53 6.26
N GLN A 415 11.29 14.66 6.94
CA GLN A 415 12.19 15.74 6.52
C GLN A 415 13.39 15.82 7.47
N MET A 416 14.57 16.10 6.91
CA MET A 416 15.81 16.28 7.67
C MET A 416 15.65 17.45 8.65
N ALA A 417 15.35 17.14 9.91
CA ALA A 417 15.14 18.13 10.97
C ALA A 417 16.48 18.77 11.38
N GLY A 418 16.84 19.87 10.71
CA GLY A 418 17.76 20.88 11.24
C GLY A 418 16.99 22.09 11.73
N GLU A 419 17.50 22.74 12.78
CA GLU A 419 17.01 24.05 13.21
C GLU A 419 17.28 25.08 12.10
N LEU A 420 16.23 25.70 11.56
CA LEU A 420 16.38 26.76 10.57
C LEU A 420 17.00 27.99 11.23
N VAL A 421 18.20 28.38 10.79
CA VAL A 421 18.80 29.64 11.19
C VAL A 421 18.12 30.76 10.39
N MET A 422 17.40 31.63 11.07
CA MET A 422 16.75 32.79 10.45
C MET A 422 17.78 33.82 9.98
N THR A 423 18.10 33.78 8.69
CA THR A 423 18.96 34.79 8.05
C THR A 423 18.17 36.05 7.72
N GLU A 424 18.84 37.18 7.55
CA GLU A 424 18.21 38.45 7.16
C GLU A 424 17.38 38.32 5.86
N ASN A 425 17.84 37.49 4.91
CA ASN A 425 17.13 37.27 3.66
C ASN A 425 15.83 36.46 3.85
N LEU A 426 15.87 35.43 4.71
CA LEU A 426 14.69 34.63 5.03
C LEU A 426 13.66 35.41 5.84
N VAL A 427 14.13 36.25 6.78
CA VAL A 427 13.26 37.17 7.51
C VAL A 427 12.52 38.09 6.54
N ARG A 428 13.25 38.72 5.61
CA ARG A 428 12.65 39.61 4.61
C ARG A 428 11.61 38.90 3.74
N LEU A 429 11.89 37.66 3.30
CA LEU A 429 10.93 36.87 2.52
C LEU A 429 9.67 36.55 3.33
N PHE A 430 9.81 36.07 4.57
CA PHE A 430 8.64 35.71 5.40
C PHE A 430 7.83 36.92 5.86
N GLU A 431 8.48 38.06 6.12
CA GLU A 431 7.78 39.32 6.37
C GLU A 431 6.97 39.75 5.15
N ALA A 432 7.51 39.60 3.94
CA ALA A 432 6.79 39.90 2.70
C ALA A 432 5.61 38.95 2.47
N VAL A 433 5.77 37.64 2.72
CA VAL A 433 4.68 36.65 2.65
C VAL A 433 3.54 37.01 3.63
N ASN A 434 3.87 37.36 4.87
CA ASN A 434 2.87 37.76 5.85
C ASN A 434 2.18 39.07 5.44
N ALA A 435 2.95 40.06 4.97
CA ALA A 435 2.41 41.35 4.54
C ALA A 435 1.45 41.19 3.34
N VAL A 436 1.79 40.36 2.34
CA VAL A 436 0.91 40.14 1.19
C VAL A 436 -0.33 39.32 1.57
N ALA A 437 -0.19 38.30 2.43
CA ALA A 437 -1.31 37.50 2.92
C ALA A 437 -2.33 38.30 3.75
N GLU A 438 -1.85 39.35 4.43
CA GLU A 438 -2.66 40.31 5.20
C GLU A 438 -3.18 41.50 4.36
N GLY A 439 -2.80 41.59 3.08
CA GLY A 439 -3.17 42.70 2.19
C GLY A 439 -2.49 44.03 2.55
N GLN A 440 -1.33 43.97 3.21
CA GLN A 440 -0.49 45.12 3.59
C GLN A 440 0.64 45.40 2.60
N MET A 441 0.86 44.50 1.64
CA MET A 441 1.84 44.61 0.55
C MET A 441 1.13 44.42 -0.78
N GLU A 442 1.46 45.25 -1.77
CA GLU A 442 0.88 45.14 -3.11
C GLU A 442 1.46 43.92 -3.86
N PRO A 443 0.68 43.26 -4.74
CA PRO A 443 1.12 42.09 -5.49
C PRO A 443 2.44 42.30 -6.26
N GLU A 444 2.62 43.46 -6.89
CA GLU A 444 3.84 43.78 -7.64
C GLU A 444 5.07 43.93 -6.72
N GLU A 445 4.87 44.47 -5.51
CA GLU A 445 5.94 44.59 -4.51
C GLU A 445 6.36 43.21 -3.99
N PHE A 446 5.39 42.30 -3.83
CA PHE A 446 5.68 40.92 -3.45
C PHE A 446 6.42 40.16 -4.56
N GLU A 447 6.03 40.34 -5.82
CA GLU A 447 6.72 39.77 -6.98
C GLU A 447 8.20 40.18 -7.02
N GLU A 448 8.49 41.46 -6.78
CA GLU A 448 9.86 41.97 -6.69
C GLU A 448 10.69 41.26 -5.60
N VAL A 449 10.08 40.93 -4.45
CA VAL A 449 10.76 40.17 -3.37
C VAL A 449 11.05 38.74 -3.81
N LEU A 450 10.12 38.07 -4.49
CA LEU A 450 10.32 36.70 -4.99
C LEU A 450 11.45 36.65 -6.04
N VAL A 451 11.47 37.58 -6.99
CA VAL A 451 12.52 37.69 -8.01
C VAL A 451 13.87 37.97 -7.37
N TRP A 452 13.93 38.91 -6.43
CA TRP A 452 15.16 39.22 -5.69
C TRP A 452 15.73 38.00 -4.96
N MET A 453 14.86 37.20 -4.32
CA MET A 453 15.29 36.01 -3.60
C MET A 453 15.77 34.90 -4.56
N ASP A 454 15.09 34.72 -5.70
CA ASP A 454 15.49 33.76 -6.73
C ASP A 454 16.87 34.10 -7.31
N ASP A 455 17.13 35.39 -7.59
CA ASP A 455 18.43 35.87 -8.07
C ASP A 455 19.55 35.65 -7.04
N LEU A 456 19.25 35.88 -5.76
CA LEU A 456 20.20 35.67 -4.67
C LEU A 456 20.57 34.19 -4.51
N LEU A 457 19.58 33.30 -4.61
CA LEU A 457 19.79 31.85 -4.61
C LEU A 457 20.57 31.38 -5.83
N ALA A 458 20.22 31.86 -7.03
CA ALA A 458 20.92 31.52 -8.26
C ALA A 458 22.40 31.91 -8.20
N THR A 459 22.68 33.12 -7.67
CA THR A 459 24.06 33.59 -7.46
C THR A 459 24.80 32.68 -6.49
N HIS A 460 24.22 32.39 -5.32
CA HIS A 460 24.85 31.57 -4.30
C HIS A 460 25.14 30.13 -4.76
N LEU A 461 24.22 29.52 -5.52
CA LEU A 461 24.42 28.19 -6.10
C LEU A 461 25.50 28.19 -7.21
N SER A 462 25.66 29.31 -7.94
CA SER A 462 26.69 29.45 -8.97
C SER A 462 28.09 29.71 -8.39
N ASP A 463 28.17 30.32 -7.21
CA ASP A 463 29.41 30.66 -6.51
C ASP A 463 30.03 29.48 -5.74
N LEU A 464 29.42 28.29 -5.84
CA LEU A 464 30.00 27.07 -5.29
C LEU A 464 31.36 26.78 -5.96
N ALA A 465 32.44 27.07 -5.24
CA ALA A 465 33.81 26.86 -5.72
C ALA A 465 33.99 25.44 -6.28
N PRO A 466 34.68 25.23 -7.41
CA PRO A 466 34.86 23.89 -7.97
C PRO A 466 35.54 22.97 -6.96
N ALA A 467 35.20 21.67 -6.98
CA ALA A 467 35.83 20.70 -6.09
C ALA A 467 37.35 20.73 -6.34
N PRO A 468 38.18 20.82 -5.28
CA PRO A 468 39.62 20.85 -5.46
C PRO A 468 40.07 19.59 -6.21
N THR A 469 40.72 19.77 -7.35
CA THR A 469 41.27 18.66 -8.14
C THR A 469 42.69 18.39 -7.69
N PHE A 470 42.90 17.26 -7.02
CA PHE A 470 44.22 16.86 -6.56
C PHE A 470 45.05 16.34 -7.74
N ARG A 471 46.22 16.95 -7.97
CA ARG A 471 47.24 16.35 -8.82
C ARG A 471 47.94 15.26 -8.02
N ARG A 472 47.95 14.03 -8.52
CA ARG A 472 48.75 12.93 -7.94
C ARG A 472 50.21 13.36 -7.92
N GLY A 473 50.73 13.68 -6.75
CA GLY A 473 52.18 13.77 -6.51
C GLY A 473 52.72 12.38 -6.21
N ASP A 474 53.97 12.13 -6.57
CA ASP A 474 54.62 10.82 -6.47
C ASP A 474 54.94 10.37 -5.01
N ASP A 475 54.55 11.15 -3.99
CA ASP A 475 54.91 10.94 -2.57
C ASP A 475 53.71 10.66 -1.63
N LEU A 476 52.52 10.33 -2.15
CA LEU A 476 51.35 9.99 -1.31
C LEU A 476 51.32 8.49 -0.98
N THR A 477 51.08 8.14 0.29
CA THR A 477 50.83 6.74 0.69
C THR A 477 49.44 6.30 0.25
N ASP A 478 49.22 4.98 0.12
CA ASP A 478 47.90 4.42 -0.25
C ASP A 478 46.80 4.80 0.77
N GLU A 479 47.15 4.93 2.04
CA GLU A 479 46.22 5.34 3.10
C GLU A 479 45.79 6.81 2.95
N ASP A 480 46.72 7.70 2.58
CA ASP A 480 46.41 9.10 2.30
C ASP A 480 45.54 9.27 1.04
N LEU A 481 45.79 8.44 0.02
CA LEU A 481 44.99 8.43 -1.20
C LEU A 481 43.55 8.01 -0.92
N GLN A 482 43.34 7.03 -0.04
CA GLN A 482 42.00 6.61 0.36
C GLN A 482 41.28 7.70 1.14
N GLN A 483 41.93 8.33 2.13
CA GLN A 483 41.33 9.41 2.91
C GLN A 483 40.92 10.62 2.05
N LEU A 484 41.72 10.96 1.04
CA LEU A 484 41.39 12.04 0.09
C LEU A 484 40.21 11.68 -0.81
N GLN A 485 40.12 10.42 -1.26
CA GLN A 485 38.98 9.94 -2.06
C GLN A 485 37.67 9.93 -1.26
N ASP A 486 37.74 9.57 0.03
CA ASP A 486 36.57 9.57 0.92
C ASP A 486 36.07 11.01 1.15
N LEU A 487 36.98 11.96 1.40
CA LEU A 487 36.65 13.38 1.56
C LEU A 487 36.11 14.00 0.27
N GLU A 488 36.65 13.65 -0.90
CA GLU A 488 36.14 14.13 -2.20
C GLU A 488 34.72 13.62 -2.45
N SER A 489 34.46 12.34 -2.13
CA SER A 489 33.15 11.72 -2.29
C SER A 489 32.13 12.35 -1.34
N GLU A 490 32.52 12.63 -0.11
CA GLU A 490 31.67 13.32 0.89
C GLU A 490 31.36 14.76 0.46
N LEU A 491 32.36 15.50 -0.04
CA LEU A 491 32.19 16.86 -0.55
C LEU A 491 31.24 16.89 -1.75
N ARG A 492 31.36 15.92 -2.66
CA ARG A 492 30.46 15.81 -3.83
C ARG A 492 29.02 15.57 -3.38
N ARG A 493 28.82 14.64 -2.45
CA ARG A 493 27.49 14.34 -1.89
C ARG A 493 26.83 15.57 -1.27
N TRP A 494 27.55 16.34 -0.45
CA TRP A 494 26.98 17.54 0.18
C TRP A 494 26.66 18.64 -0.83
N ARG A 495 27.42 18.75 -1.93
CA ARG A 495 27.09 19.68 -3.02
C ARG A 495 25.83 19.27 -3.77
N GLU A 496 25.63 17.97 -4.00
CA GLU A 496 24.39 17.46 -4.61
C GLU A 496 23.18 17.80 -3.73
N ILE A 497 23.28 17.61 -2.40
CA ILE A 497 22.23 17.98 -1.45
C ILE A 497 21.98 19.50 -1.44
N MET A 498 23.02 20.32 -1.52
CA MET A 498 22.88 21.78 -1.61
C MET A 498 22.19 22.23 -2.90
N GLN A 499 22.51 21.58 -4.02
CA GLN A 499 21.86 21.86 -5.31
C GLN A 499 20.39 21.45 -5.31
N GLU A 500 20.08 20.27 -4.74
CA GLU A 500 18.70 19.79 -4.57
C GLU A 500 17.90 20.77 -3.70
N GLY A 501 18.42 21.15 -2.52
CA GLY A 501 17.77 22.14 -1.65
C GLY A 501 17.60 23.49 -2.35
N GLY A 502 18.58 23.91 -3.15
CA GLY A 502 18.46 25.11 -3.99
C GLY A 502 17.31 25.02 -5.01
N GLN A 503 17.15 23.88 -5.68
CA GLN A 503 16.07 23.67 -6.65
C GLN A 503 14.69 23.64 -5.98
N GLU A 504 14.57 22.96 -4.84
CA GLU A 504 13.34 22.92 -4.04
C GLU A 504 12.93 24.32 -3.57
N PHE A 505 13.90 25.12 -3.12
CA PHE A 505 13.64 26.51 -2.74
C PHE A 505 13.04 27.30 -3.91
N ARG A 506 13.65 27.20 -5.10
CA ARG A 506 13.15 27.90 -6.29
C ARG A 506 11.75 27.44 -6.70
N ALA A 507 11.47 26.14 -6.60
CA ALA A 507 10.13 25.60 -6.83
C ALA A 507 9.11 26.20 -5.84
N ALA A 508 9.51 26.38 -4.57
CA ALA A 508 8.69 27.01 -3.55
C ALA A 508 8.40 28.49 -3.85
N LEU A 509 9.40 29.24 -4.35
CA LEU A 509 9.19 30.61 -4.82
C LEU A 509 8.21 30.67 -5.99
N GLN A 510 8.30 29.73 -6.93
CA GLN A 510 7.36 29.63 -8.03
C GLN A 510 5.94 29.28 -7.55
N LEU A 511 5.83 28.44 -6.51
CA LEU A 511 4.54 28.15 -5.89
C LEU A 511 3.93 29.42 -5.29
N MET A 512 4.72 30.24 -4.59
CA MET A 512 4.29 31.55 -4.10
C MET A 512 3.92 32.54 -5.21
N GLN A 513 4.44 32.38 -6.44
CA GLN A 513 4.02 33.20 -7.58
C GLN A 513 2.61 32.85 -8.05
N TYR A 514 2.15 31.59 -7.93
CA TYR A 514 0.78 31.24 -8.32
C TYR A 514 -0.27 31.97 -7.47
N PHE A 515 0.05 32.32 -6.22
CA PHE A 515 -0.80 33.19 -5.40
C PHE A 515 -1.09 34.54 -6.09
N LEU A 516 -0.15 35.10 -6.86
CA LEU A 516 -0.36 36.34 -7.61
C LEU A 516 -1.35 36.17 -8.77
N GLU A 517 -1.57 34.93 -9.23
CA GLU A 517 -2.47 34.61 -10.34
C GLU A 517 -3.90 34.31 -9.87
N ASP A 518 -4.04 33.60 -8.73
CA ASP A 518 -5.33 33.05 -8.28
C ASP A 518 -5.78 33.46 -6.87
N ASP A 519 -4.96 34.21 -6.11
CA ASP A 519 -5.21 34.67 -4.73
C ASP A 519 -5.45 33.52 -3.73
N ASP A 520 -5.01 32.27 -4.03
CA ASP A 520 -5.12 31.15 -3.10
C ASP A 520 -3.98 31.15 -2.07
N LYS A 521 -4.34 31.44 -0.80
CA LYS A 521 -3.41 31.46 0.33
C LYS A 521 -2.72 30.11 0.60
N ASN A 522 -3.24 29.01 0.08
CA ASN A 522 -2.58 27.70 0.19
C ASN A 522 -1.20 27.70 -0.49
N HIS A 523 -1.05 28.41 -1.62
CA HIS A 523 0.24 28.56 -2.30
C HIS A 523 1.29 29.23 -1.43
N LEU A 524 0.89 30.23 -0.63
CA LEU A 524 1.79 30.89 0.33
C LEU A 524 2.16 29.96 1.48
N LEU A 525 1.20 29.21 2.02
CA LEU A 525 1.43 28.28 3.13
C LEU A 525 2.37 27.13 2.73
N GLU A 526 2.09 26.49 1.61
CA GLU A 526 2.90 25.40 1.08
C GLU A 526 4.28 25.91 0.60
N GLY A 527 4.31 27.11 0.01
CA GLY A 527 5.55 27.80 -0.33
C GLY A 527 6.43 28.03 0.89
N VAL A 528 5.88 28.56 1.99
CA VAL A 528 6.66 28.84 3.22
C VAL A 528 7.21 27.56 3.84
N ARG A 529 6.40 26.50 3.89
CA ARG A 529 6.85 25.17 4.36
C ARG A 529 8.03 24.68 3.53
N THR A 530 7.87 24.67 2.21
CA THR A 530 8.90 24.17 1.29
C THR A 530 10.17 25.01 1.34
N VAL A 531 10.04 26.34 1.43
CA VAL A 531 11.18 27.26 1.64
C VAL A 531 11.94 26.93 2.93
N ARG A 532 11.22 26.70 4.04
CA ARG A 532 11.85 26.37 5.33
C ARG A 532 12.68 25.10 5.21
N ASP A 533 12.11 24.05 4.63
CA ASP A 533 12.75 22.74 4.55
C ASP A 533 13.97 22.77 3.60
N ALA A 534 13.81 23.44 2.45
CA ALA A 534 14.89 23.68 1.51
C ALA A 534 16.03 24.52 2.12
N ALA A 535 15.70 25.57 2.88
CA ALA A 535 16.68 26.43 3.54
C ALA A 535 17.51 25.66 4.59
N VAL A 536 16.89 24.75 5.34
CA VAL A 536 17.60 23.86 6.28
C VAL A 536 18.61 22.98 5.53
N LYS A 537 18.19 22.35 4.42
CA LYS A 537 19.08 21.53 3.58
C LYS A 537 20.28 22.33 3.08
N ILE A 538 20.06 23.56 2.62
CA ILE A 538 21.11 24.46 2.14
C ILE A 538 22.09 24.82 3.27
N GLN A 539 21.59 25.26 4.43
CA GLN A 539 22.44 25.67 5.56
C GLN A 539 23.28 24.53 6.13
N GLN A 540 22.71 23.33 6.22
CA GLN A 540 23.44 22.15 6.67
C GLN A 540 24.53 21.76 5.68
N SER A 541 24.21 21.78 4.39
CA SER A 541 25.14 21.44 3.32
C SER A 541 26.28 22.44 3.23
N ASP A 542 26.00 23.73 3.35
CA ASP A 542 27.00 24.79 3.35
C ASP A 542 28.01 24.61 4.50
N LYS A 543 27.51 24.40 5.74
CA LYS A 543 28.36 24.13 6.90
C LYS A 543 29.23 22.87 6.72
N ALA A 544 28.66 21.80 6.16
CA ALA A 544 29.39 20.57 5.90
C ALA A 544 30.46 20.76 4.82
N ILE A 545 30.15 21.48 3.74
CA ILE A 545 31.09 21.84 2.66
C ILE A 545 32.24 22.68 3.22
N GLU A 546 31.97 23.67 4.06
CA GLU A 546 33.01 24.50 4.70
C GLU A 546 33.92 23.70 5.63
N ASP A 547 33.37 22.78 6.43
CA ASP A 547 34.18 21.91 7.31
C ASP A 547 35.05 20.95 6.50
N LEU A 548 34.49 20.32 5.47
CA LEU A 548 35.22 19.43 4.58
C LEU A 548 36.29 20.17 3.79
N ALA A 549 36.00 21.39 3.30
CA ALA A 549 36.98 22.23 2.62
C ALA A 549 38.15 22.60 3.55
N ARG A 550 37.87 22.95 4.81
CA ARG A 550 38.92 23.21 5.82
C ARG A 550 39.76 21.98 6.12
N ARG A 551 39.14 20.81 6.28
CA ARG A 551 39.84 19.53 6.51
C ARG A 551 40.72 19.14 5.32
N LEU A 552 40.22 19.35 4.09
CA LEU A 552 40.99 19.12 2.86
C LEU A 552 42.18 20.07 2.76
N GLN A 553 42.01 21.36 3.08
CA GLN A 553 43.10 22.33 3.07
C GLN A 553 44.17 22.00 4.13
N ALA A 554 43.77 21.65 5.36
CA ALA A 554 44.70 21.25 6.42
C ALA A 554 45.46 19.95 6.10
N ALA A 555 44.84 19.03 5.36
CA ALA A 555 45.49 17.82 4.87
C ALA A 555 46.52 18.12 3.76
N ALA A 556 46.26 19.13 2.93
CA ALA A 556 47.19 19.59 1.89
C ALA A 556 48.40 20.36 2.49
N GLU A 557 48.18 21.21 3.49
CA GLU A 557 49.24 22.03 4.12
C GLU A 557 50.18 21.23 5.04
N LYS A 558 49.75 20.09 5.61
CA LYS A 558 50.62 19.20 6.40
C LYS A 558 51.70 18.47 5.58
N LYS A 559 51.70 18.65 4.26
CA LYS A 559 52.59 17.95 3.31
C LYS A 559 53.55 18.87 2.55
N GLU A 560 53.52 20.18 2.79
CA GLU A 560 54.66 21.09 2.53
C GLU A 560 55.58 21.14 3.75
#